data_AF-A0A8T1EDC3-F1
#
_entry.id   AF-A0A8T1EDC3-F1
#
_cell.length_a   1.000
_cell.length_b   1.000
_cell.length_c   1.000
_cell.angle_alpha   90.00
_cell.angle_beta   90.00
_cell.angle_gamma   90.00
#
_symmetry.space_group_name_H-M   'P 1'
#
loop_
_entity.id
_entity.type
_entity.pdbx_description
1 polymer ?
#
loop_
_entity_poly.entity_id
_entity_poly.type
_entity_poly.pdbx_seq_one_letter_code
_entity_poly.pdbx_strand_id
1 'polypeptide(L)'
;AGTLGTNSTATSAAVDPLYSFNYTQNPFTFKVVRKSDGYTLFDSSGISLVVKDQYLQVATALGSDLSVYGIGESTRDNFKMASGDKQTLWARDQGSATANVNTYGSHPFFLGINSAGQAHGVLLLNSNGMDVTMDSGHLVYQTIGGVLDFNIVVGPTPANVVSQYTKLIGRPKLMPYWSYGFHQCRWGYGSVDALRTIVSKYKSNNLPLDVIWADIDYMKNYHDFTLDPTNFPQAKMAAFMDEIHSSGQKFVPIIDPGIPDDTNDYAYTKGLSMDIFIKDTSGKPYLGQVWPGPTVFPDFFHPNVKSYWGEQIQLMYKS
;
A
#
# COMPACT_ATOMS: atom_id res chain seq x y z
N ALA A 1 -33.70 -4.95 -6.32
CA ALA A 1 -32.87 -5.92 -5.60
C ALA A 1 -32.16 -6.78 -6.64
N GLY A 2 -30.83 -6.70 -6.71
CA GLY A 2 -30.02 -7.51 -7.61
C GLY A 2 -28.77 -7.94 -6.87
N THR A 3 -28.68 -9.23 -6.58
CA THR A 3 -27.51 -9.87 -5.95
C THR A 3 -26.79 -10.66 -7.01
N LEU A 4 -25.58 -10.22 -7.38
CA LEU A 4 -24.59 -11.06 -8.05
C LEU A 4 -23.50 -11.35 -7.02
N GLY A 5 -23.32 -12.63 -6.69
CA GLY A 5 -22.35 -13.11 -5.71
C GLY A 5 -23.01 -13.75 -4.49
N THR A 6 -23.34 -15.04 -4.59
CA THR A 6 -23.75 -15.87 -3.45
C THR A 6 -22.55 -16.09 -2.54
N ASN A 7 -22.35 -15.18 -1.58
CA ASN A 7 -21.69 -15.47 -0.31
C ASN A 7 -22.66 -15.09 0.81
N SER A 8 -23.04 -16.10 1.60
CA SER A 8 -24.19 -16.12 2.51
C SER A 8 -23.98 -15.36 3.83
N THR A 9 -23.38 -14.18 3.77
CA THR A 9 -23.48 -13.18 4.84
C THR A 9 -24.06 -11.92 4.24
N ALA A 10 -25.33 -12.01 3.80
CA ALA A 10 -26.15 -10.85 3.55
C ALA A 10 -26.32 -10.11 4.87
N THR A 11 -25.50 -9.09 5.10
CA THR A 11 -25.77 -8.09 6.13
C THR A 11 -27.12 -7.47 5.79
N SER A 12 -28.08 -7.59 6.72
CA SER A 12 -29.40 -7.00 6.57
C SER A 12 -29.26 -5.51 6.21
N ALA A 13 -29.99 -5.05 5.20
CA ALA A 13 -30.03 -3.63 4.84
C ALA A 13 -30.32 -2.78 6.09
N ALA A 14 -29.61 -1.66 6.24
CA ALA A 14 -29.78 -0.78 7.38
C ALA A 14 -31.24 -0.33 7.51
N VAL A 15 -31.80 -0.45 8.72
CA VAL A 15 -33.10 0.13 9.06
C VAL A 15 -32.91 1.64 9.09
N ASP A 16 -33.36 2.32 8.03
CA ASP A 16 -33.17 3.75 7.75
C ASP A 16 -31.71 4.20 7.45
N PRO A 17 -31.23 4.01 6.21
CA PRO A 17 -29.88 4.45 5.83
C PRO A 17 -29.76 5.98 5.84
N LEU A 18 -28.56 6.50 6.13
CA LEU A 18 -28.23 7.94 6.08
C LEU A 18 -28.26 8.54 4.67
N TYR A 19 -28.51 7.71 3.65
CA TYR A 19 -28.53 8.07 2.24
C TYR A 19 -29.80 7.55 1.55
N SER A 20 -30.12 8.12 0.40
CA SER A 20 -31.04 7.56 -0.58
C SER A 20 -30.25 7.12 -1.82
N PHE A 21 -30.74 6.06 -2.48
CA PHE A 21 -30.20 5.55 -3.73
C PHE A 21 -31.30 5.63 -4.79
N ASN A 22 -31.05 6.37 -5.86
CA ASN A 22 -31.98 6.54 -6.97
C ASN A 22 -31.31 6.10 -8.26
N TYR A 23 -32.05 5.50 -9.19
CA TYR A 23 -31.49 5.07 -10.47
C TYR A 23 -32.47 5.25 -11.62
N THR A 24 -31.91 5.45 -12.82
CA THR A 24 -32.61 5.37 -14.11
C THR A 24 -32.24 4.04 -14.76
N GLN A 25 -33.20 3.33 -15.33
CA GLN A 25 -32.95 1.99 -15.89
C GLN A 25 -32.29 2.02 -17.28
N ASN A 26 -32.66 2.98 -18.15
CA ASN A 26 -32.18 3.03 -19.52
C ASN A 26 -32.06 4.48 -20.06
N PRO A 27 -30.85 4.96 -20.40
CA PRO A 27 -29.56 4.35 -20.07
C PRO A 27 -29.38 4.27 -18.55
N PHE A 28 -28.69 3.22 -18.07
CA PHE A 28 -28.51 3.03 -16.64
C PHE A 28 -27.66 4.15 -16.02
N THR A 29 -28.20 4.81 -15.00
CA THR A 29 -27.49 5.79 -14.17
C THR A 29 -27.97 5.69 -12.73
N PHE A 30 -27.17 6.10 -11.76
CA PHE A 30 -27.59 6.15 -10.35
C PHE A 30 -27.02 7.38 -9.63
N LYS A 31 -27.72 7.76 -8.56
CA LYS A 31 -27.31 8.81 -7.63
C LYS A 31 -27.40 8.34 -6.19
N VAL A 32 -26.42 8.71 -5.39
CA VAL A 32 -26.42 8.53 -3.93
C VAL A 32 -26.49 9.90 -3.28
N VAL A 33 -27.51 10.12 -2.46
CA VAL A 33 -27.79 11.43 -1.86
C VAL A 33 -27.85 11.30 -0.35
N ARG A 34 -27.14 12.14 0.40
CA ARG A 34 -27.22 12.15 1.86
C ARG A 34 -28.56 12.74 2.30
N LYS A 35 -29.27 12.06 3.19
CA LYS A 35 -30.62 12.48 3.63
C LYS A 35 -30.63 13.76 4.47
N SER A 36 -29.60 13.99 5.27
CA SER A 36 -29.57 15.08 6.24
C SER A 36 -29.49 16.48 5.63
N ASP A 37 -28.91 16.60 4.43
CA ASP A 37 -28.65 17.87 3.75
C ASP A 37 -29.00 17.86 2.26
N GLY A 38 -29.39 16.71 1.70
CA GLY A 38 -29.68 16.57 0.28
C GLY A 38 -28.46 16.62 -0.63
N TYR A 39 -27.24 16.55 -0.09
CA TYR A 39 -26.01 16.62 -0.91
C TYR A 39 -25.83 15.33 -1.71
N THR A 40 -25.55 15.46 -3.00
CA THR A 40 -25.28 14.31 -3.88
C THR A 40 -23.83 13.86 -3.70
N LEU A 41 -23.65 12.64 -3.18
CA LEU A 41 -22.35 12.04 -2.86
C LEU A 41 -21.73 11.32 -4.07
N PHE A 42 -22.58 10.84 -4.97
CA PHE A 42 -22.16 10.21 -6.22
C PHE A 42 -23.27 10.38 -7.26
N ASP A 43 -22.92 10.78 -8.47
CA ASP A 43 -23.86 10.96 -9.58
C ASP A 43 -23.28 10.40 -10.87
N SER A 44 -23.72 9.21 -11.27
CA SER A 44 -23.20 8.53 -12.44
C SER A 44 -23.78 9.03 -13.77
N SER A 45 -24.62 10.06 -13.77
CA SER A 45 -25.39 10.45 -14.96
C SER A 45 -24.63 11.35 -15.95
N GLY A 46 -23.49 11.92 -15.55
CA GLY A 46 -22.74 12.86 -16.38
C GLY A 46 -22.02 12.23 -17.58
N ILE A 47 -21.56 10.98 -17.46
CA ILE A 47 -20.83 10.25 -18.50
C ILE A 47 -21.36 8.82 -18.58
N SER A 48 -21.52 8.30 -19.80
CA SER A 48 -22.04 6.94 -20.03
C SER A 48 -21.15 5.88 -19.40
N LEU A 49 -21.78 4.93 -18.70
CA LEU A 49 -21.17 3.72 -18.20
C LEU A 49 -20.70 2.83 -19.37
N VAL A 50 -19.46 2.33 -19.28
CA VAL A 50 -18.92 1.32 -20.21
C VAL A 50 -18.48 0.11 -19.42
N VAL A 51 -18.90 -1.08 -19.84
CA VAL A 51 -18.53 -2.36 -19.23
C VAL A 51 -18.06 -3.32 -20.32
N LYS A 52 -16.74 -3.46 -20.44
CA LYS A 52 -16.05 -4.43 -21.30
C LYS A 52 -15.05 -5.22 -20.45
N ASP A 53 -14.62 -6.37 -20.96
CA ASP A 53 -13.72 -7.30 -20.24
C ASP A 53 -12.46 -6.61 -19.68
N GLN A 54 -11.79 -5.80 -20.50
CA GLN A 54 -10.57 -5.07 -20.12
C GLN A 54 -10.73 -3.55 -20.17
N TYR A 55 -11.97 -3.06 -20.06
CA TYR A 55 -12.24 -1.64 -19.99
C TYR A 55 -13.59 -1.37 -19.30
N LEU A 56 -13.50 -0.92 -18.06
CA LEU A 56 -14.64 -0.42 -17.29
C LEU A 56 -14.50 1.10 -17.15
N GLN A 57 -15.56 1.83 -17.46
CA GLN A 57 -15.61 3.28 -17.24
C GLN A 57 -16.86 3.67 -16.46
N VAL A 58 -16.66 4.46 -15.41
CA VAL A 58 -17.74 5.11 -14.66
C VAL A 58 -17.25 6.47 -14.21
N ALA A 59 -18.13 7.46 -14.20
CA ALA A 59 -17.82 8.77 -13.68
C ALA A 59 -18.78 9.14 -12.55
N THR A 60 -18.37 10.08 -11.71
CA THR A 60 -19.29 10.87 -10.90
C THR A 60 -19.20 12.32 -11.30
N ALA A 61 -20.35 12.98 -11.48
CA ALA A 61 -20.39 14.44 -11.51
C ALA A 61 -20.01 14.99 -10.13
N LEU A 62 -19.24 16.07 -10.12
CA LEU A 62 -18.75 16.75 -8.91
C LEU A 62 -19.49 18.08 -8.75
N GLY A 63 -19.92 18.38 -7.52
CA GLY A 63 -20.40 19.72 -7.18
C GLY A 63 -19.30 20.75 -7.40
N SER A 64 -19.64 21.93 -7.91
CA SER A 64 -18.66 23.02 -8.14
C SER A 64 -17.96 23.48 -6.86
N ASP A 65 -18.52 23.16 -5.70
CA ASP A 65 -18.01 23.50 -4.39
C ASP A 65 -17.24 22.34 -3.71
N LEU A 66 -17.11 21.19 -4.37
CA LEU A 66 -16.48 19.99 -3.81
C LEU A 66 -14.96 20.06 -3.98
N SER A 67 -14.23 19.90 -2.87
CA SER A 67 -12.78 19.69 -2.86
C SER A 67 -12.49 18.20 -2.72
N VAL A 68 -11.68 17.65 -3.62
CA VAL A 68 -11.35 16.21 -3.70
C VAL A 68 -9.90 15.97 -3.28
N TYR A 69 -9.68 14.96 -2.45
CA TYR A 69 -8.38 14.54 -1.91
C TYR A 69 -8.24 13.02 -1.99
N GLY A 70 -7.01 12.50 -2.07
CA GLY A 70 -6.74 11.05 -2.13
C GLY A 70 -6.28 10.60 -3.51
N ILE A 71 -6.72 9.40 -3.93
CA ILE A 71 -6.31 8.75 -5.18
C ILE A 71 -4.78 8.63 -5.27
N GLY A 72 -4.20 8.02 -4.24
CA GLY A 72 -2.75 7.81 -4.14
C GLY A 72 -2.29 6.52 -4.85
N GLU A 73 -0.99 6.29 -5.00
CA GLU A 73 0.11 7.12 -4.52
C GLU A 73 0.74 7.95 -5.66
N SER A 74 0.96 9.25 -5.38
CA SER A 74 1.54 10.20 -6.34
C SER A 74 2.12 11.41 -5.61
N THR A 75 3.29 11.89 -6.01
CA THR A 75 3.80 13.21 -5.60
C THR A 75 3.16 14.31 -6.44
N ARG A 76 2.60 15.33 -5.79
CA ARG A 76 1.88 16.43 -6.43
C ARG A 76 2.17 17.74 -5.71
N ASP A 77 2.06 18.84 -6.43
CA ASP A 77 2.27 20.18 -5.87
C ASP A 77 1.17 20.58 -4.87
N ASN A 78 -0.03 20.02 -5.03
CA ASN A 78 -1.18 20.32 -4.21
C ASN A 78 -1.79 19.05 -3.60
N PHE A 79 -2.27 19.16 -2.37
CA PHE A 79 -2.99 18.07 -1.70
C PHE A 79 -4.39 17.85 -2.29
N LYS A 80 -5.06 18.95 -2.66
CA LYS A 80 -6.36 18.96 -3.34
C LYS A 80 -6.16 18.70 -4.84
N MET A 81 -7.02 17.87 -5.44
CA MET A 81 -7.07 17.66 -6.89
C MET A 81 -7.62 18.87 -7.64
N ALA A 82 -7.09 19.10 -8.84
CA ALA A 82 -7.52 20.14 -9.77
C ALA A 82 -8.12 19.53 -11.06
N SER A 83 -8.86 20.34 -11.82
CA SER A 83 -9.30 19.96 -13.16
C SER A 83 -8.08 19.76 -14.07
N GLY A 84 -8.08 18.68 -14.84
CA GLY A 84 -6.95 18.23 -15.64
C GLY A 84 -6.05 17.22 -14.94
N ASP A 85 -6.21 17.00 -13.63
CA ASP A 85 -5.42 15.99 -12.91
C ASP A 85 -5.80 14.59 -13.37
N LYS A 86 -4.79 13.80 -13.71
CA LYS A 86 -4.90 12.37 -14.00
C LYS A 86 -3.99 11.59 -13.06
N GLN A 87 -4.56 10.64 -12.33
CA GLN A 87 -3.83 9.73 -11.47
C GLN A 87 -3.90 8.31 -12.04
N THR A 88 -2.75 7.74 -12.35
CA THR A 88 -2.62 6.33 -12.73
C THR A 88 -2.33 5.52 -11.47
N LEU A 89 -3.12 4.49 -11.21
CA LEU A 89 -2.95 3.59 -10.07
C LEU A 89 -2.43 2.26 -10.62
N TRP A 90 -1.12 2.12 -10.54
CA TRP A 90 -0.37 0.92 -10.87
C TRP A 90 0.94 0.96 -10.09
N ALA A 91 1.10 0.10 -9.09
CA ALA A 91 2.29 0.06 -8.26
C ALA A 91 3.55 -0.08 -9.12
N ARG A 92 4.49 0.85 -8.96
CA ARG A 92 5.70 0.96 -9.75
C ARG A 92 6.85 1.46 -8.89
N ASP A 93 8.01 0.83 -9.06
CA ASP A 93 9.26 1.37 -8.53
C ASP A 93 9.63 2.64 -9.33
N GLN A 94 9.20 3.78 -8.79
CA GLN A 94 9.43 5.10 -9.33
C GLN A 94 9.63 6.05 -8.16
N GLY A 95 10.82 6.63 -8.09
CA GLY A 95 11.19 7.61 -7.08
C GLY A 95 10.15 8.73 -6.94
N SER A 96 9.71 8.99 -5.71
CA SER A 96 8.69 9.99 -5.37
C SER A 96 9.16 11.44 -5.59
N ALA A 97 10.43 11.67 -5.90
CA ALA A 97 10.92 12.98 -6.32
C ALA A 97 10.34 13.40 -7.69
N THR A 98 9.87 12.45 -8.51
CA THR A 98 9.17 12.75 -9.76
C THR A 98 7.69 12.98 -9.49
N ALA A 99 7.20 14.18 -9.81
CA ALA A 99 5.80 14.53 -9.66
C ALA A 99 4.92 13.94 -10.76
N ASN A 100 3.64 13.76 -10.47
CA ASN A 100 2.57 13.40 -11.42
C ASN A 100 2.83 12.09 -12.19
N VAL A 101 3.45 11.11 -11.52
CA VAL A 101 3.63 9.74 -11.99
C VAL A 101 3.12 8.76 -10.94
N ASN A 102 2.72 7.57 -11.36
CA ASN A 102 2.38 6.48 -10.45
C ASN A 102 3.65 5.98 -9.72
N THR A 103 3.55 5.80 -8.40
CA THR A 103 4.64 5.32 -7.54
C THR A 103 4.28 3.95 -6.93
N TYR A 104 4.72 3.67 -5.70
CA TYR A 104 4.71 2.34 -5.09
C TYR A 104 3.31 1.86 -4.69
N GLY A 105 2.41 2.76 -4.33
CA GLY A 105 1.07 2.46 -3.81
C GLY A 105 -0.08 2.71 -4.79
N SER A 106 -1.24 2.09 -4.51
CA SER A 106 -2.49 2.31 -5.25
C SER A 106 -3.66 2.31 -4.28
N HIS A 107 -4.31 3.46 -4.13
CA HIS A 107 -5.38 3.74 -3.19
C HIS A 107 -6.56 4.41 -3.92
N PRO A 108 -7.47 3.63 -4.51
CA PRO A 108 -8.64 4.11 -5.27
C PRO A 108 -9.75 4.68 -4.37
N PHE A 109 -9.37 5.53 -3.42
CA PHE A 109 -10.25 6.22 -2.49
C PHE A 109 -10.09 7.73 -2.61
N PHE A 110 -11.21 8.46 -2.68
CA PHE A 110 -11.19 9.91 -2.47
C PHE A 110 -12.03 10.33 -1.25
N LEU A 111 -11.58 11.40 -0.61
CA LEU A 111 -12.31 12.19 0.37
C LEU A 111 -12.79 13.48 -0.32
N GLY A 112 -14.11 13.71 -0.32
CA GLY A 112 -14.72 14.93 -0.80
C GLY A 112 -15.16 15.81 0.37
N ILE A 113 -14.88 17.12 0.32
CA ILE A 113 -15.32 18.11 1.32
C ILE A 113 -15.97 19.28 0.59
N ASN A 114 -17.24 19.57 0.89
CA ASN A 114 -17.98 20.68 0.26
C ASN A 114 -17.73 22.02 0.97
N SER A 115 -18.25 23.12 0.43
CA SER A 115 -18.05 24.47 0.98
C SER A 115 -18.63 24.68 2.39
N ALA A 116 -19.61 23.87 2.78
CA ALA A 116 -20.20 23.85 4.12
C ALA A 116 -19.38 22.99 5.13
N GLY A 117 -18.24 22.42 4.71
CA GLY A 117 -17.39 21.57 5.54
C GLY A 117 -17.91 20.14 5.73
N GLN A 118 -18.96 19.76 5.01
CA GLN A 118 -19.50 18.41 5.05
C GLN A 118 -18.72 17.52 4.08
N ALA A 119 -18.45 16.29 4.50
CA ALA A 119 -17.54 15.39 3.83
C ALA A 119 -18.13 14.01 3.57
N HIS A 120 -17.72 13.38 2.48
CA HIS A 120 -18.00 11.99 2.16
C HIS A 120 -16.75 11.34 1.57
N GLY A 121 -16.74 10.01 1.48
CA GLY A 121 -15.65 9.28 0.84
C GLY A 121 -16.17 8.21 -0.10
N VAL A 122 -15.41 7.92 -1.14
CA VAL A 122 -15.76 6.91 -2.13
C VAL A 122 -14.53 6.05 -2.39
N LEU A 123 -14.65 4.75 -2.13
CA LEU A 123 -13.68 3.72 -2.46
C LEU A 123 -14.21 2.92 -3.65
N LEU A 124 -13.40 2.77 -4.70
CA LEU A 124 -13.59 1.71 -5.69
C LEU A 124 -12.72 0.53 -5.29
N LEU A 125 -13.32 -0.56 -4.78
CA LEU A 125 -12.60 -1.75 -4.35
C LEU A 125 -12.20 -2.60 -5.57
N ASN A 126 -11.16 -2.15 -6.26
CA ASN A 126 -10.61 -2.79 -7.46
C ASN A 126 -9.08 -2.65 -7.45
N SER A 127 -8.37 -3.74 -7.76
CA SER A 127 -6.90 -3.82 -7.73
C SER A 127 -6.26 -3.85 -9.12
N ASN A 128 -7.05 -3.81 -10.19
CA ASN A 128 -6.53 -3.71 -11.56
C ASN A 128 -5.97 -2.31 -11.81
N GLY A 129 -5.06 -2.20 -12.79
CA GLY A 129 -4.57 -0.91 -13.25
C GLY A 129 -5.70 0.02 -13.64
N MET A 130 -5.63 1.28 -13.21
CA MET A 130 -6.68 2.25 -13.51
C MET A 130 -6.15 3.66 -13.66
N ASP A 131 -6.82 4.43 -14.50
CA ASP A 131 -6.70 5.87 -14.56
C ASP A 131 -7.91 6.50 -13.88
N VAL A 132 -7.65 7.51 -13.05
CA VAL A 132 -8.67 8.35 -12.42
C VAL A 132 -8.40 9.79 -12.80
N THR A 133 -9.28 10.35 -13.63
CA THR A 133 -9.12 11.71 -14.18
C THR A 133 -10.18 12.63 -13.58
N MET A 134 -9.74 13.75 -13.00
CA MET A 134 -10.63 14.83 -12.60
C MET A 134 -10.62 15.89 -13.70
N ASP A 135 -11.72 16.02 -14.44
CA ASP A 135 -11.81 17.06 -15.47
C ASP A 135 -13.27 17.44 -15.76
N SER A 136 -13.47 18.67 -16.22
CA SER A 136 -14.77 19.18 -16.69
C SER A 136 -15.92 18.93 -15.69
N GLY A 137 -15.66 19.06 -14.39
CA GLY A 137 -16.65 18.83 -13.33
C GLY A 137 -16.98 17.36 -13.04
N HIS A 138 -16.14 16.42 -13.48
CA HIS A 138 -16.32 14.98 -13.26
C HIS A 138 -15.06 14.35 -12.66
N LEU A 139 -15.25 13.26 -11.92
CA LEU A 139 -14.19 12.30 -11.62
C LEU A 139 -14.48 11.01 -12.39
N VAL A 140 -13.60 10.64 -13.31
CA VAL A 140 -13.77 9.53 -14.24
C VAL A 140 -12.80 8.40 -13.89
N TYR A 141 -13.33 7.22 -13.60
CA TYR A 141 -12.58 5.99 -13.38
C TYR A 141 -12.53 5.18 -14.68
N GLN A 142 -11.34 4.75 -15.06
CA GLN A 142 -11.10 3.89 -16.22
C GLN A 142 -10.17 2.75 -15.78
N THR A 143 -10.71 1.55 -15.58
CA THR A 143 -9.93 0.39 -15.12
C THR A 143 -9.88 -0.72 -16.16
N ILE A 144 -8.76 -1.44 -16.20
CA ILE A 144 -8.46 -2.47 -17.22
C ILE A 144 -8.97 -3.86 -16.85
N GLY A 145 -9.83 -3.99 -15.84
CA GLY A 145 -10.45 -5.26 -15.46
C GLY A 145 -11.16 -5.21 -14.11
N GLY A 146 -11.52 -6.39 -13.61
CA GLY A 146 -12.19 -6.55 -12.33
C GLY A 146 -13.67 -6.19 -12.39
N VAL A 147 -14.18 -5.56 -11.33
CA VAL A 147 -15.58 -5.15 -11.19
C VAL A 147 -15.70 -3.73 -10.65
N LEU A 148 -16.89 -3.14 -10.78
CA LEU A 148 -17.23 -1.84 -10.19
C LEU A 148 -17.85 -2.04 -8.80
N ASP A 149 -17.01 -2.23 -7.78
CA ASP A 149 -17.42 -2.37 -6.37
C ASP A 149 -17.21 -1.04 -5.61
N PHE A 150 -18.23 -0.19 -5.58
CA PHE A 150 -18.18 1.11 -4.91
C PHE A 150 -18.67 1.05 -3.47
N ASN A 151 -17.83 1.55 -2.56
CA ASN A 151 -18.15 1.73 -1.16
C ASN A 151 -18.15 3.22 -0.84
N ILE A 152 -19.34 3.77 -0.54
CA ILE A 152 -19.53 5.20 -0.24
C ILE A 152 -19.77 5.38 1.25
N VAL A 153 -18.91 6.16 1.90
CA VAL A 153 -19.01 6.51 3.31
C VAL A 153 -19.56 7.92 3.48
N VAL A 154 -20.61 8.06 4.28
CA VAL A 154 -21.49 9.24 4.27
C VAL A 154 -20.94 10.41 5.10
N GLY A 155 -20.03 10.19 6.05
CA GLY A 155 -19.46 11.24 6.92
C GLY A 155 -20.33 11.53 8.15
N PRO A 156 -20.65 12.80 8.50
CA PRO A 156 -20.54 14.00 7.65
C PRO A 156 -19.27 14.83 7.87
N THR A 157 -18.44 14.55 8.87
CA THR A 157 -17.15 15.25 9.04
C THR A 157 -16.01 14.48 8.38
N PRO A 158 -14.89 15.13 7.98
CA PRO A 158 -13.72 14.42 7.45
C PRO A 158 -13.21 13.31 8.38
N ALA A 159 -13.21 13.55 9.70
CA ALA A 159 -12.83 12.54 10.69
C ALA A 159 -13.79 11.33 10.71
N ASN A 160 -15.10 11.56 10.56
CA ASN A 160 -16.06 10.46 10.43
C ASN A 160 -15.86 9.67 9.14
N VAL A 161 -15.58 10.34 8.02
CA VAL A 161 -15.27 9.68 6.74
C VAL A 161 -14.06 8.75 6.89
N VAL A 162 -12.94 9.24 7.44
CA VAL A 162 -11.74 8.42 7.66
C VAL A 162 -12.04 7.26 8.61
N SER A 163 -12.83 7.48 9.66
CA SER A 163 -13.22 6.42 10.58
C SER A 163 -14.13 5.37 9.93
N GLN A 164 -15.06 5.77 9.08
CA GLN A 164 -15.93 4.85 8.34
C GLN A 164 -15.11 4.06 7.31
N TYR A 165 -14.25 4.72 6.54
CA TYR A 165 -13.36 4.11 5.58
C TYR A 165 -12.44 3.06 6.22
N THR A 166 -11.75 3.41 7.30
CA THR A 166 -10.87 2.47 8.03
C THR A 166 -11.65 1.37 8.78
N LYS A 167 -12.96 1.51 8.99
CA LYS A 167 -13.79 0.39 9.45
C LYS A 167 -13.97 -0.66 8.34
N LEU A 168 -13.99 -0.23 7.07
CA LEU A 168 -14.14 -1.11 5.90
C LEU A 168 -12.81 -1.80 5.56
N ILE A 169 -11.73 -1.03 5.43
CA ILE A 169 -10.44 -1.56 4.94
C ILE A 169 -9.50 -2.07 6.04
N GLY A 170 -9.88 -1.91 7.31
CA GLY A 170 -9.06 -2.26 8.46
C GLY A 170 -8.55 -1.04 9.22
N ARG A 171 -8.61 -1.12 10.54
CA ARG A 171 -8.13 -0.05 11.43
C ARG A 171 -6.60 0.00 11.40
N PRO A 172 -5.98 1.20 11.43
CA PRO A 172 -4.55 1.33 11.63
C PRO A 172 -4.09 0.52 12.84
N LYS A 173 -2.98 -0.21 12.70
CA LYS A 173 -2.38 -0.96 13.80
C LYS A 173 -1.76 0.02 14.80
N LEU A 174 -1.80 -0.34 16.08
CA LEU A 174 -1.04 0.38 17.10
C LEU A 174 0.45 0.17 16.83
N MET A 175 1.19 1.27 16.79
CA MET A 175 2.64 1.23 16.63
C MET A 175 3.30 1.18 18.01
N PRO A 176 4.41 0.44 18.17
CA PRO A 176 5.12 0.39 19.44
C PRO A 176 5.72 1.77 19.77
N TYR A 177 5.77 2.14 21.04
CA TYR A 177 6.13 3.52 21.46
C TYR A 177 7.47 4.00 20.87
N TRP A 178 8.46 3.11 20.75
CA TRP A 178 9.78 3.43 20.21
C TRP A 178 9.76 3.89 18.74
N SER A 179 8.72 3.54 17.96
CA SER A 179 8.65 3.93 16.54
C SER A 179 8.29 5.40 16.33
N TYR A 180 7.91 6.12 17.39
CA TYR A 180 7.71 7.56 17.36
C TYR A 180 9.01 8.34 17.65
N GLY A 181 10.08 7.64 18.02
CA GLY A 181 11.40 8.21 18.25
C GLY A 181 12.13 8.57 16.94
N PHE A 182 13.40 8.97 17.05
CA PHE A 182 14.19 9.31 15.86
C PHE A 182 14.83 8.05 15.25
N HIS A 183 14.73 7.91 13.92
CA HIS A 183 15.26 6.80 13.14
C HIS A 183 16.41 7.28 12.25
N GLN A 184 17.55 6.56 12.24
CA GLN A 184 18.68 6.82 11.35
C GLN A 184 18.89 5.63 10.41
N CYS A 185 18.91 5.89 9.10
CA CYS A 185 19.17 4.90 8.05
C CYS A 185 20.05 5.51 6.95
N ARG A 186 20.78 4.65 6.24
CA ARG A 186 21.51 5.01 5.02
C ARG A 186 21.89 3.73 4.26
N TRP A 187 21.67 3.72 2.95
CA TRP A 187 22.40 2.84 2.04
C TRP A 187 23.87 3.25 1.94
N GLY A 188 24.77 2.39 2.41
CA GLY A 188 26.22 2.57 2.41
C GLY A 188 26.88 2.49 3.78
N TYR A 189 26.19 2.02 4.83
CA TYR A 189 26.84 1.72 6.11
C TYR A 189 27.55 0.38 6.02
N GLY A 190 28.73 0.32 5.41
CA GLY A 190 29.37 -0.93 5.00
C GLY A 190 29.97 -1.84 6.09
N SER A 191 29.67 -1.67 7.38
CA SER A 191 30.10 -2.60 8.45
C SER A 191 29.40 -2.36 9.79
N VAL A 192 29.49 -3.33 10.70
CA VAL A 192 29.05 -3.16 12.10
C VAL A 192 29.75 -1.98 12.79
N ASP A 193 31.04 -1.79 12.51
CA ASP A 193 31.83 -0.71 13.11
C ASP A 193 31.39 0.68 12.59
N ALA A 194 30.92 0.76 11.34
CA ALA A 194 30.29 1.96 10.81
C ALA A 194 28.98 2.29 11.54
N LEU A 195 28.10 1.29 11.74
CA LEU A 195 26.85 1.47 12.51
C LEU A 195 27.14 1.94 13.94
N ARG A 196 28.08 1.30 14.63
CA ARG A 196 28.50 1.67 15.99
C ARG A 196 29.04 3.10 16.05
N THR A 197 29.79 3.52 15.03
CA THR A 197 30.30 4.90 14.93
C THR A 197 29.16 5.92 14.84
N ILE A 198 28.11 5.64 14.05
CA ILE A 198 26.95 6.53 13.92
C ILE A 198 26.24 6.67 15.27
N VAL A 199 25.92 5.55 15.93
CA VAL A 199 25.25 5.55 17.24
C VAL A 199 26.07 6.31 18.28
N SER A 200 27.38 6.08 18.30
CA SER A 200 28.30 6.77 19.21
C SER A 200 28.34 8.28 18.97
N LYS A 201 28.28 8.72 17.70
CA LYS A 201 28.23 10.15 17.35
C LYS A 201 26.93 10.81 17.78
N TYR A 202 25.79 10.15 17.63
CA TYR A 202 24.52 10.69 18.17
C TYR A 202 24.64 10.89 19.68
N LYS A 203 25.12 9.87 20.40
CA LYS A 203 25.33 9.91 21.84
C LYS A 203 26.31 11.02 22.26
N SER A 204 27.48 11.12 21.63
CA SER A 204 28.49 12.11 22.00
C SER A 204 28.08 13.56 21.71
N ASN A 205 27.14 13.76 20.77
CA ASN A 205 26.60 15.08 20.43
C ASN A 205 25.27 15.37 21.16
N ASN A 206 24.85 14.54 22.10
CA ASN A 206 23.57 14.66 22.81
C ASN A 206 22.35 14.75 21.88
N LEU A 207 22.38 14.02 20.76
CA LEU A 207 21.27 13.93 19.81
C LEU A 207 20.43 12.66 20.09
N PRO A 208 19.09 12.77 20.15
CA PRO A 208 18.22 11.60 20.30
C PRO A 208 18.37 10.62 19.14
N LEU A 209 18.44 9.33 19.44
CA LEU A 209 18.39 8.24 18.47
C LEU A 209 17.73 7.03 19.13
N ASP A 210 16.55 6.66 18.64
CA ASP A 210 15.81 5.50 19.15
C ASP A 210 16.07 4.26 18.30
N VAL A 211 16.25 4.43 16.98
CA VAL A 211 16.35 3.31 16.04
C VAL A 211 17.48 3.51 15.04
N ILE A 212 18.41 2.56 14.99
CA ILE A 212 19.43 2.47 13.94
C ILE A 212 19.03 1.40 12.93
N TRP A 213 19.11 1.74 11.64
CA TRP A 213 18.71 0.87 10.54
C TRP A 213 19.92 0.38 9.77
N ALA A 214 19.80 -0.79 9.16
CA ALA A 214 20.75 -1.30 8.17
C ALA A 214 20.04 -1.55 6.85
N ASP A 215 20.55 -0.92 5.79
CA ASP A 215 20.16 -1.19 4.40
C ASP A 215 20.85 -2.49 3.91
N ILE A 216 20.74 -2.82 2.62
CA ILE A 216 21.22 -4.07 2.01
C ILE A 216 22.73 -4.36 2.22
N ASP A 217 23.49 -3.38 2.71
CA ASP A 217 24.93 -3.51 3.03
C ASP A 217 25.22 -4.67 4.00
N TYR A 218 24.27 -5.01 4.90
CA TYR A 218 24.49 -6.06 5.90
C TYR A 218 24.50 -7.47 5.31
N MET A 219 23.88 -7.66 4.15
CA MET A 219 23.62 -8.96 3.54
C MET A 219 24.85 -9.51 2.82
N LYS A 220 25.03 -10.84 2.83
CA LYS A 220 26.03 -11.49 1.99
C LYS A 220 25.57 -11.43 0.53
N ASN A 221 26.30 -10.71 -0.32
CA ASN A 221 25.97 -10.55 -1.74
C ASN A 221 24.53 -10.05 -2.00
N TYR A 222 23.95 -9.28 -1.08
CA TYR A 222 22.54 -8.81 -1.15
C TYR A 222 21.48 -9.92 -1.04
N HIS A 223 21.83 -11.09 -0.49
CA HIS A 223 20.87 -12.15 -0.20
C HIS A 223 20.14 -11.87 1.12
N ASP A 224 18.80 -11.84 1.08
CA ASP A 224 17.98 -11.74 2.29
C ASP A 224 18.32 -12.84 3.32
N PHE A 225 18.06 -12.55 4.59
CA PHE A 225 18.26 -13.47 5.71
C PHE A 225 19.72 -13.92 5.95
N THR A 226 20.69 -13.23 5.34
CA THR A 226 22.11 -13.51 5.51
C THR A 226 22.85 -12.32 6.13
N LEU A 227 24.06 -12.57 6.63
CA LEU A 227 25.01 -11.55 7.04
C LEU A 227 26.29 -11.68 6.21
N ASP A 228 26.85 -10.56 5.75
CA ASP A 228 28.18 -10.54 5.15
C ASP A 228 29.22 -11.01 6.19
N PRO A 229 29.95 -12.12 5.94
CA PRO A 229 30.81 -12.73 6.94
C PRO A 229 32.08 -11.91 7.25
N THR A 230 32.38 -10.88 6.46
CA THR A 230 33.57 -10.03 6.60
C THR A 230 33.23 -8.73 7.29
N ASN A 231 32.24 -8.01 6.77
CA ASN A 231 31.85 -6.68 7.22
C ASN A 231 30.79 -6.70 8.33
N PHE A 232 29.96 -7.75 8.33
CA PHE A 232 28.86 -7.97 9.28
C PHE A 232 28.93 -9.34 9.95
N PRO A 233 30.10 -9.79 10.44
CA PRO A 233 30.21 -11.12 11.02
C PRO A 233 29.24 -11.28 12.19
N GLN A 234 28.55 -12.41 12.23
CA GLN A 234 27.48 -12.72 13.18
C GLN A 234 27.84 -12.38 14.63
N ALA A 235 29.05 -12.74 15.09
CA ALA A 235 29.50 -12.42 16.44
C ALA A 235 29.56 -10.91 16.74
N LYS A 236 29.99 -10.08 15.77
CA LYS A 236 30.00 -8.62 15.95
C LYS A 236 28.58 -8.04 15.89
N MET A 237 27.73 -8.57 15.02
CA MET A 237 26.33 -8.15 14.94
C MET A 237 25.58 -8.46 16.23
N ALA A 238 25.74 -9.67 16.79
CA ALA A 238 25.15 -10.05 18.08
C ALA A 238 25.60 -9.10 19.21
N ALA A 239 26.90 -8.84 19.33
CA ALA A 239 27.43 -7.88 20.32
C ALA A 239 26.86 -6.46 20.10
N PHE A 240 26.75 -6.01 18.86
CA PHE A 240 26.14 -4.72 18.54
C PHE A 240 24.65 -4.67 18.90
N MET A 241 23.88 -5.75 18.67
CA MET A 241 22.48 -5.82 19.11
C MET A 241 22.35 -5.71 20.64
N ASP A 242 23.25 -6.34 21.40
CA ASP A 242 23.28 -6.23 22.86
C ASP A 242 23.57 -4.79 23.31
N GLU A 243 24.52 -4.10 22.66
CA GLU A 243 24.82 -2.67 22.91
C GLU A 243 23.59 -1.78 22.65
N ILE A 244 22.89 -1.99 21.53
CA ILE A 244 21.69 -1.24 21.14
C ILE A 244 20.57 -1.47 22.16
N HIS A 245 20.27 -2.72 22.49
CA HIS A 245 19.18 -3.06 23.40
C HIS A 245 19.46 -2.63 24.85
N SER A 246 20.69 -2.78 25.34
CA SER A 246 21.08 -2.32 26.68
C SER A 246 21.01 -0.79 26.84
N SER A 247 21.12 -0.06 25.73
CA SER A 247 20.94 1.40 25.69
C SER A 247 19.49 1.84 25.48
N GLY A 248 18.53 0.90 25.44
CA GLY A 248 17.11 1.17 25.22
C GLY A 248 16.72 1.43 23.76
N GLN A 249 17.67 1.35 22.83
CA GLN A 249 17.47 1.59 21.40
C GLN A 249 16.94 0.33 20.68
N LYS A 250 16.60 0.46 19.40
CA LYS A 250 16.12 -0.61 18.52
C LYS A 250 16.93 -0.69 17.23
N PHE A 251 16.89 -1.86 16.60
CA PHE A 251 17.50 -2.11 15.31
C PHE A 251 16.43 -2.56 14.30
N VAL A 252 16.51 -2.06 13.06
CA VAL A 252 15.61 -2.45 11.97
C VAL A 252 16.43 -2.73 10.70
N PRO A 253 16.50 -3.99 10.23
CA PRO A 253 17.08 -4.31 8.94
C PRO A 253 16.07 -4.15 7.80
N ILE A 254 16.54 -3.86 6.59
CA ILE A 254 15.76 -4.04 5.35
C ILE A 254 15.64 -5.53 5.00
N ILE A 255 14.54 -5.91 4.33
CA ILE A 255 14.33 -7.22 3.71
C ILE A 255 13.61 -6.96 2.39
N ASP A 256 14.10 -7.57 1.31
CA ASP A 256 13.49 -7.48 -0.02
C ASP A 256 12.55 -8.67 -0.28
N PRO A 257 11.65 -8.61 -1.29
CA PRO A 257 10.82 -9.76 -1.64
C PRO A 257 11.52 -10.75 -2.57
N GLY A 258 12.65 -10.37 -3.17
CA GLY A 258 13.33 -11.13 -4.20
C GLY A 258 14.31 -12.15 -3.61
N ILE A 259 14.08 -13.43 -3.85
CA ILE A 259 15.00 -14.50 -3.42
C ILE A 259 15.96 -14.85 -4.57
N PRO A 260 17.28 -14.81 -4.36
CA PRO A 260 18.26 -15.10 -5.42
C PRO A 260 18.08 -16.52 -5.98
N ASP A 261 18.25 -16.66 -7.28
CA ASP A 261 18.23 -17.95 -7.98
C ASP A 261 19.56 -18.71 -7.75
N ASP A 262 19.80 -19.13 -6.50
CA ASP A 262 21.04 -19.79 -6.05
C ASP A 262 20.73 -21.08 -5.28
N THR A 263 21.15 -22.22 -5.82
CA THR A 263 20.98 -23.54 -5.19
C THR A 263 21.75 -23.73 -3.88
N ASN A 264 22.68 -22.83 -3.56
CA ASN A 264 23.38 -22.82 -2.26
C ASN A 264 22.67 -21.97 -1.21
N ASP A 265 21.63 -21.24 -1.60
CA ASP A 265 20.83 -20.41 -0.71
C ASP A 265 19.69 -21.22 -0.08
N TYR A 266 19.59 -21.17 1.26
CA TYR A 266 18.57 -21.93 1.99
C TYR A 266 17.16 -21.39 1.71
N ALA A 267 16.97 -20.07 1.65
CA ALA A 267 15.67 -19.47 1.38
C ALA A 267 15.19 -19.90 -0.01
N TYR A 268 16.07 -19.86 -1.01
CA TYR A 268 15.77 -20.36 -2.36
C TYR A 268 15.39 -21.84 -2.38
N THR A 269 16.26 -22.72 -1.88
CA THR A 269 16.03 -24.18 -1.93
C THR A 269 14.79 -24.60 -1.13
N LYS A 270 14.52 -23.95 0.01
CA LYS A 270 13.31 -24.15 0.79
C LYS A 270 12.08 -23.70 0.02
N GLY A 271 12.10 -22.50 -0.56
CA GLY A 271 10.99 -21.98 -1.37
C GLY A 271 10.67 -22.87 -2.58
N LEU A 272 11.70 -23.35 -3.27
CA LEU A 272 11.56 -24.32 -4.37
C LEU A 272 10.89 -25.61 -3.90
N SER A 273 11.33 -26.18 -2.77
CA SER A 273 10.76 -27.42 -2.23
C SER A 273 9.29 -27.30 -1.85
N MET A 274 8.81 -26.08 -1.60
CA MET A 274 7.43 -25.78 -1.24
C MET A 274 6.58 -25.30 -2.42
N ASP A 275 7.17 -25.16 -3.61
CA ASP A 275 6.53 -24.68 -4.85
C ASP A 275 5.81 -23.33 -4.68
N ILE A 276 6.43 -22.37 -3.97
CA ILE A 276 5.79 -21.10 -3.55
C ILE A 276 6.12 -19.89 -4.41
N PHE A 277 6.98 -20.02 -5.42
CA PHE A 277 7.37 -18.88 -6.24
C PHE A 277 6.32 -18.58 -7.32
N ILE A 278 6.14 -17.30 -7.66
CA ILE A 278 5.39 -16.87 -8.83
C ILE A 278 5.94 -17.59 -10.06
N LYS A 279 5.05 -18.10 -10.92
CA LYS A 279 5.43 -18.87 -12.11
C LYS A 279 5.26 -18.09 -13.40
N ASP A 280 6.12 -18.37 -14.38
CA ASP A 280 5.98 -17.92 -15.76
C ASP A 280 4.97 -18.77 -16.55
N THR A 281 4.80 -18.46 -17.83
CA THR A 281 3.88 -19.17 -18.72
C THR A 281 4.28 -20.62 -19.03
N SER A 282 5.52 -21.00 -18.72
CA SER A 282 6.00 -22.38 -18.82
C SER A 282 5.79 -23.19 -17.53
N GLY A 283 5.29 -22.54 -16.47
CA GLY A 283 5.07 -23.15 -15.15
C GLY A 283 6.32 -23.22 -14.28
N LYS A 284 7.41 -22.55 -14.66
CA LYS A 284 8.64 -22.45 -13.86
C LYS A 284 8.63 -21.18 -13.01
N PRO A 285 9.41 -21.11 -11.91
CA PRO A 285 9.59 -19.85 -11.19
C PRO A 285 9.95 -18.71 -12.15
N TYR A 286 9.22 -17.59 -12.06
CA TYR A 286 9.47 -16.40 -12.86
C TYR A 286 10.81 -15.78 -12.46
N LEU A 287 11.72 -15.68 -13.43
CA LEU A 287 13.05 -15.14 -13.24
C LEU A 287 13.07 -13.64 -13.56
N GLY A 288 13.32 -12.82 -12.54
CA GLY A 288 13.60 -11.39 -12.66
C GLY A 288 15.05 -11.06 -12.30
N GLN A 289 15.31 -9.77 -12.09
CA GLN A 289 16.62 -9.24 -11.73
C GLN A 289 16.45 -8.15 -10.67
N VAL A 290 17.09 -8.31 -9.51
CA VAL A 290 17.13 -7.32 -8.41
C VAL A 290 18.59 -7.23 -7.90
N TRP A 291 18.81 -6.70 -6.68
CA TRP A 291 20.13 -6.50 -6.08
C TRP A 291 21.06 -7.72 -6.10
N PRO A 292 20.63 -8.95 -5.74
CA PRO A 292 21.53 -10.10 -5.77
C PRO A 292 21.73 -10.67 -7.19
N GLY A 293 21.14 -10.05 -8.22
CA GLY A 293 21.20 -10.53 -9.60
C GLY A 293 19.92 -11.27 -10.00
N PRO A 294 20.01 -12.43 -10.69
CA PRO A 294 18.85 -13.24 -11.05
C PRO A 294 18.06 -13.67 -9.80
N THR A 295 16.74 -13.54 -9.85
CA THR A 295 15.89 -13.61 -8.64
C THR A 295 14.50 -14.16 -8.96
N VAL A 296 13.93 -14.93 -8.02
CA VAL A 296 12.55 -15.42 -8.02
C VAL A 296 11.73 -14.76 -6.91
N PHE A 297 10.40 -14.73 -7.06
CA PHE A 297 9.53 -13.96 -6.18
C PHE A 297 8.53 -14.87 -5.48
N PRO A 298 8.48 -14.93 -4.14
CA PRO A 298 7.45 -15.62 -3.39
C PRO A 298 6.05 -15.12 -3.78
N ASP A 299 5.13 -16.03 -4.07
CA ASP A 299 3.72 -15.71 -4.26
C ASP A 299 3.05 -15.52 -2.89
N PHE A 300 2.84 -14.26 -2.49
CA PHE A 300 2.19 -13.93 -1.21
C PHE A 300 0.70 -14.31 -1.13
N PHE A 301 0.09 -14.81 -2.21
CA PHE A 301 -1.23 -15.44 -2.21
C PHE A 301 -1.18 -16.97 -2.03
N HIS A 302 -0.02 -17.59 -2.19
CA HIS A 302 0.13 -19.03 -2.02
C HIS A 302 -0.11 -19.43 -0.55
N PRO A 303 -0.91 -20.49 -0.26
CA PRO A 303 -1.30 -20.84 1.11
C PRO A 303 -0.12 -21.11 2.06
N ASN A 304 1.01 -21.61 1.52
CA ASN A 304 2.19 -21.95 2.31
C ASN A 304 3.21 -20.81 2.47
N VAL A 305 3.05 -19.68 1.74
CA VAL A 305 4.06 -18.61 1.71
C VAL A 305 4.26 -17.97 3.07
N LYS A 306 3.19 -17.83 3.88
CA LYS A 306 3.26 -17.22 5.21
C LYS A 306 4.10 -18.07 6.17
N SER A 307 3.97 -19.40 6.07
CA SER A 307 4.79 -20.32 6.88
C SER A 307 6.25 -20.24 6.46
N TYR A 308 6.52 -20.23 5.15
CA TYR A 308 7.86 -20.08 4.59
C TYR A 308 8.53 -18.77 5.05
N TRP A 309 7.84 -17.63 4.83
CA TRP A 309 8.36 -16.30 5.16
C TRP A 309 8.58 -16.13 6.66
N GLY A 310 7.65 -16.65 7.48
CA GLY A 310 7.78 -16.67 8.93
C GLY A 310 8.97 -17.50 9.40
N GLU A 311 9.25 -18.65 8.77
CA GLU A 311 10.43 -19.47 9.06
C GLU A 311 11.72 -18.70 8.74
N GLN A 312 11.81 -18.05 7.57
CA GLN A 312 13.02 -17.30 7.18
C GLN A 312 13.31 -16.14 8.15
N ILE A 313 12.28 -15.34 8.48
CA ILE A 313 12.42 -14.27 9.48
C ILE A 313 12.81 -14.83 10.85
N GLN A 314 12.23 -15.97 11.26
CA GLN A 314 12.55 -16.58 12.55
C GLN A 314 14.00 -17.08 12.61
N LEU A 315 14.52 -17.64 11.51
CA LEU A 315 15.91 -18.09 11.43
C LEU A 315 16.87 -16.90 11.51
N MET A 316 16.61 -15.84 10.74
CA MET A 316 17.37 -14.59 10.80
C MET A 316 17.36 -13.95 12.20
N TYR A 317 16.22 -13.98 12.90
CA TYR A 317 16.13 -13.43 14.26
C TYR A 317 16.92 -14.24 15.30
N LYS A 318 17.11 -15.55 15.07
CA LYS A 318 17.80 -16.46 15.99
C LYS A 318 19.31 -16.56 15.75
N SER A 319 19.78 -16.23 14.54
CA SER A 319 21.21 -16.21 14.18
C SER A 319 21.92 -15.04 14.83
#